data_AF-A0A6I2RGE4-F1
#
_entry.id   AF-A0A6I2RGE4-F1
#
_cell.length_a   1.000
_cell.length_b   1.000
_cell.length_c   1.000
_cell.angle_alpha   90.00
_cell.angle_beta   90.00
_cell.angle_gamma   90.00
#
_symmetry.space_group_name_H-M   'P 1'
#
loop_
_entity.id
_entity.type
_entity.pdbx_description
1 polymer ?
#
loop_
_entity_poly.entity_id
_entity_poly.type
_entity_poly.pdbx_seq_one_letter_code
_entity_poly.pdbx_strand_id
1 'polypeptide(L)'
;MKYKKIYDALQTGGARIDLDQSGWRVKSSGHWIAGQRPLWLVAEVPRLHLRMWVTHEFGTLSVTTANSALPIDSRAYHESHTRRAFQNQREMAEYLEDLLSRKEAAV
;
A
#
# COMPACT_ATOMS: atom_id res chain seq x y z
N MET A 1 1.09 -15.38 9.52
CA MET A 1 1.93 -14.19 9.80
C MET A 1 1.15 -12.93 9.46
N LYS A 2 1.26 -11.87 10.27
CA LYS A 2 0.54 -10.59 10.12
C LYS A 2 0.91 -9.92 8.78
N TYR A 3 -0.07 -9.52 7.97
CA TYR A 3 0.10 -8.77 6.70
C TYR A 3 0.85 -9.46 5.55
N LYS A 4 1.31 -10.70 5.71
CA LYS A 4 2.09 -11.41 4.68
C LYS A 4 1.45 -11.34 3.29
N LYS A 5 0.14 -11.59 3.17
CA LYS A 5 -0.59 -11.55 1.90
C LYS A 5 -0.52 -10.18 1.20
N ILE A 6 -0.54 -9.10 1.98
CA ILE A 6 -0.45 -7.73 1.47
C ILE A 6 0.95 -7.48 0.90
N TYR A 7 1.99 -7.92 1.60
CA TYR A 7 3.37 -7.84 1.11
C TYR A 7 3.59 -8.65 -0.17
N ASP A 8 3.09 -9.89 -0.18
CA ASP A 8 3.20 -10.78 -1.34
C ASP A 8 2.50 -10.16 -2.56
N ALA A 9 1.31 -9.57 -2.39
CA ALA A 9 0.57 -8.88 -3.44
C ALA A 9 1.33 -7.64 -3.98
N LEU A 10 1.86 -6.79 -3.09
CA LEU A 10 2.65 -5.62 -3.48
C LEU A 10 3.91 -6.01 -4.24
N GLN A 11 4.63 -7.03 -3.77
CA GLN A 11 5.85 -7.52 -4.41
C GLN A 11 5.57 -8.14 -5.78
N THR A 12 4.52 -8.97 -5.88
CA THR A 12 4.11 -9.60 -7.14
C THR A 12 3.65 -8.57 -8.16
N GLY A 13 2.96 -7.52 -7.71
CA GLY A 13 2.51 -6.42 -8.56
C GLY A 13 3.61 -5.43 -8.97
N GLY A 14 4.86 -5.66 -8.56
CA GLY A 14 5.99 -4.79 -8.88
C GLY A 14 5.96 -3.44 -8.19
N ALA A 15 5.26 -3.33 -7.05
CA ALA A 15 5.24 -2.11 -6.26
C ALA A 15 6.58 -1.93 -5.53
N ARG A 16 7.17 -0.75 -5.65
CA ARG A 16 8.34 -0.32 -4.87
C ARG A 16 7.86 0.24 -3.55
N ILE A 17 8.20 -0.42 -2.44
CA ILE A 17 7.89 0.08 -1.10
C ILE A 17 8.94 1.14 -0.74
N ASP A 18 8.54 2.41 -0.73
CA ASP A 18 9.42 3.54 -0.43
C ASP A 18 9.58 3.74 1.09
N LEU A 19 8.54 3.40 1.87
CA LEU A 19 8.55 3.53 3.32
C LEU A 19 7.75 2.40 3.97
N ASP A 20 8.38 1.67 4.90
CA ASP A 20 7.75 0.64 5.73
C ASP A 20 7.95 0.97 7.21
N GLN A 21 6.87 1.37 7.89
CA GLN A 21 6.86 1.59 9.33
C GLN A 21 6.20 0.46 10.14
N SER A 22 5.69 -0.56 9.45
CA SER A 22 4.98 -1.67 10.06
C SER A 22 5.90 -2.69 10.75
N GLY A 23 7.21 -2.62 10.47
CA GLY A 23 8.22 -3.46 11.11
C GLY A 23 8.24 -4.91 10.60
N TRP A 24 7.55 -5.22 9.51
CA TRP A 24 7.50 -6.58 8.92
C TRP A 24 8.87 -7.14 8.56
N ARG A 25 9.74 -6.31 7.96
CA ARG A 25 11.09 -6.74 7.56
C ARG A 25 12.09 -6.80 8.71
N VAL A 26 11.73 -6.32 9.89
CA VAL A 26 12.64 -6.28 11.04
C VAL A 26 12.67 -7.67 11.68
N LYS A 27 13.68 -8.46 11.30
CA LYS A 27 14.07 -9.67 12.04
C LYS A 27 14.74 -9.26 13.35
N SER A 28 14.00 -8.76 14.33
CA SER A 28 14.57 -8.57 15.66
C SER A 28 13.81 -9.42 16.68
N SER A 29 14.50 -10.46 17.13
CA SER A 29 14.14 -11.38 18.21
C SER A 29 13.97 -10.71 19.59
N GLY A 30 13.86 -9.38 19.64
CA GLY A 30 13.72 -8.59 20.88
C GLY A 30 12.70 -7.45 20.84
N HIS A 31 12.10 -7.13 19.67
CA HIS A 31 11.12 -6.04 19.59
C HIS A 31 9.69 -6.57 19.52
N TRP A 32 9.14 -7.00 20.65
CA TRP A 32 7.71 -7.32 20.78
C TRP A 32 6.80 -6.17 20.31
N ILE A 33 7.28 -4.93 20.43
CA ILE A 33 6.64 -3.70 19.92
C ILE A 33 6.46 -3.77 18.39
N ALA A 34 7.43 -4.31 17.65
CA ALA A 34 7.33 -4.44 16.19
C ALA A 34 6.20 -5.41 15.78
N GLY A 35 5.91 -6.44 16.58
CA GLY A 35 4.75 -7.32 16.36
C GLY A 35 3.40 -6.63 16.57
N GLN A 36 3.37 -5.58 17.39
CA GLN A 36 2.15 -4.82 17.69
C GLN A 36 1.89 -3.67 16.71
N ARG A 37 2.90 -3.22 15.97
CA ARG A 37 2.76 -2.07 15.06
C ARG A 37 1.65 -2.29 14.01
N PRO A 38 0.80 -1.28 13.78
CA PRO A 38 -0.16 -1.30 12.69
C PRO A 38 0.56 -1.36 11.34
N LEU A 39 -0.15 -1.82 10.30
CA LEU A 39 0.35 -1.71 8.94
C LEU A 39 0.42 -0.23 8.56
N TRP A 40 1.57 0.21 8.07
CA TRP A 40 1.75 1.55 7.54
C TRP A 40 2.87 1.51 6.50
N LEU A 41 2.46 1.56 5.23
CA LEU A 41 3.32 1.43 4.07
C LEU A 41 3.04 2.56 3.09
N VAL A 42 4.10 3.09 2.48
CA VAL A 42 4.02 3.90 1.26
C VAL A 42 4.68 3.12 0.15
N ALA A 43 3.95 2.90 -0.94
CA ALA A 43 4.42 2.16 -2.10
C ALA A 43 4.12 2.93 -3.38
N GLU A 44 5.05 2.86 -4.33
CA GLU A 44 4.90 3.43 -5.66
C GLU A 44 4.89 2.33 -6.71
N VAL A 45 4.10 2.55 -7.75
CA VAL A 45 3.98 1.67 -8.90
C VAL A 45 4.24 2.54 -10.14
N PRO A 46 5.51 2.71 -10.53
CA PRO A 46 5.88 3.65 -11.59
C PRO A 46 5.13 3.39 -12.91
N ARG A 47 4.97 2.12 -13.28
CA ARG A 47 4.26 1.71 -14.52
C ARG A 47 2.77 2.09 -14.57
N LEU A 48 2.15 2.38 -13.42
CA LEU A 48 0.75 2.80 -13.34
C LEU A 48 0.61 4.28 -12.97
N HIS A 49 1.73 4.99 -12.76
CA HIS A 49 1.72 6.32 -12.15
C HIS A 49 0.89 6.36 -10.86
N LEU A 50 1.06 5.35 -10.00
CA LEU A 50 0.33 5.26 -8.74
C LEU A 50 1.27 5.36 -7.56
N ARG A 51 0.92 6.24 -6.62
CA ARG A 51 1.41 6.21 -5.25
C ARG A 51 0.30 5.68 -4.34
N MET A 52 0.66 4.82 -3.40
CA MET A 52 -0.27 4.13 -2.54
C MET A 52 0.15 4.23 -1.07
N TRP A 53 -0.83 4.46 -0.21
CA TRP A 53 -0.70 4.32 1.24
C TRP A 53 -1.52 3.12 1.67
N VAL A 54 -0.85 2.14 2.25
CA VAL A 54 -1.42 0.87 2.67
C VAL A 54 -1.35 0.85 4.20
N THR A 55 -2.50 0.97 4.85
CA THR A 55 -2.59 1.16 6.30
C THR A 55 -3.54 0.18 6.98
N HIS A 56 -3.30 -0.07 8.26
CA HIS A 56 -4.21 -0.76 9.15
C HIS A 56 -4.30 0.03 10.46
N GLU A 57 -5.23 0.97 10.53
CA GLU A 57 -5.40 1.87 11.67
C GLU A 57 -6.72 1.55 12.38
N PHE A 58 -6.69 1.48 13.72
CA PHE A 58 -7.88 1.26 14.56
C PHE A 58 -8.78 0.09 14.11
N GLY A 59 -8.18 -1.04 13.69
CA GLY A 59 -8.92 -2.21 13.23
C GLY A 59 -9.43 -2.13 11.79
N THR A 60 -9.20 -1.02 11.09
CA THR A 60 -9.62 -0.81 9.71
C THR A 60 -8.43 -0.88 8.76
N LEU A 61 -8.50 -1.78 7.79
CA LEU A 61 -7.55 -1.86 6.68
C LEU A 61 -7.97 -0.85 5.61
N SER A 62 -7.02 -0.06 5.10
CA SER A 62 -7.30 0.84 3.98
C SER A 62 -6.15 0.98 2.99
N VAL A 63 -6.52 1.26 1.76
CA VAL A 63 -5.62 1.66 0.68
C VAL A 63 -6.06 3.03 0.20
N THR A 64 -5.14 3.99 0.20
CA THR A 64 -5.32 5.27 -0.48
C THR A 64 -4.40 5.28 -1.70
N THR A 65 -4.91 5.66 -2.85
CA THR A 65 -4.13 5.79 -4.09
C THR A 65 -4.15 7.23 -4.58
N ALA A 66 -3.05 7.71 -5.15
CA ALA A 66 -2.96 8.99 -5.84
C ALA A 66 -2.20 8.84 -7.16
N ASN A 67 -2.52 9.70 -8.13
CA ASN A 67 -1.85 9.72 -9.43
C ASN A 67 -0.48 10.41 -9.29
N SER A 68 0.61 9.63 -9.31
CA SER A 68 1.97 10.14 -9.18
C SER A 68 2.53 10.80 -10.44
N ALA A 69 1.82 10.80 -11.57
CA ALA A 69 2.18 11.61 -12.74
C ALA A 69 1.86 13.10 -12.54
N LEU A 70 0.98 13.43 -11.59
CA LEU A 70 0.60 14.81 -11.31
C LEU A 70 1.59 15.46 -10.32
N PRO A 71 1.87 16.77 -10.45
CA PRO A 71 2.69 17.50 -9.49
C PRO A 71 2.07 17.43 -8.09
N ILE A 72 2.87 17.15 -7.06
CA ILE A 72 2.38 16.95 -5.69
C ILE A 72 1.66 18.17 -5.11
N ASP A 73 2.06 19.37 -5.52
CA ASP A 73 1.48 20.65 -5.07
C ASP A 73 0.24 21.04 -5.89
N SER A 74 -0.14 20.22 -6.87
CA SER A 74 -1.29 20.51 -7.72
C SER A 74 -2.59 20.08 -7.05
N ARG A 75 -3.63 20.90 -7.23
CA ARG A 75 -5.00 20.54 -6.84
C ARG A 75 -5.44 19.21 -7.46
N ALA A 76 -5.09 18.96 -8.72
CA ALA A 76 -5.44 17.73 -9.44
C ALA A 76 -4.84 16.48 -8.77
N TYR A 77 -3.61 16.58 -8.23
CA TYR A 77 -3.01 15.49 -7.46
C TYR A 77 -3.83 15.17 -6.20
N HIS A 78 -4.20 16.20 -5.44
CA HIS A 78 -5.03 16.03 -4.24
C HIS A 78 -6.42 15.47 -4.58
N GLU A 79 -7.04 15.92 -5.67
CA GLU A 79 -8.33 15.41 -6.14
C GLU A 79 -8.25 13.98 -6.68
N SER A 80 -7.08 13.51 -7.12
CA SER A 80 -6.89 12.11 -7.56
C SER A 80 -6.89 11.09 -6.42
N HIS A 81 -6.90 11.55 -5.16
CA HIS A 81 -6.84 10.66 -4.01
C HIS A 81 -8.12 9.84 -3.90
N THR A 82 -7.98 8.52 -4.01
CA THR A 82 -9.08 7.57 -3.80
C THR A 82 -8.74 6.69 -2.61
N ARG A 83 -9.61 6.68 -1.59
CA ARG A 83 -9.47 5.81 -0.42
C ARG A 83 -10.49 4.69 -0.45
N ARG A 84 -10.04 3.47 -0.18
CA ARG A 84 -10.90 2.30 0.00
C ARG A 84 -10.56 1.58 1.31
N ALA A 85 -11.58 1.25 2.08
CA ALA A 85 -11.45 0.47 3.31
C ALA A 85 -11.87 -1.00 3.07
N PHE A 86 -11.31 -1.90 3.88
CA PHE A 86 -11.49 -3.35 3.77
C PHE A 86 -11.75 -3.96 5.15
N GLN A 87 -12.57 -5.01 5.17
CA GLN A 87 -12.92 -5.70 6.42
C GLN A 87 -11.81 -6.66 6.86
N ASN A 88 -11.04 -7.19 5.91
CA ASN A 88 -10.01 -8.18 6.20
C ASN A 88 -8.83 -8.09 5.21
N GLN A 89 -7.72 -8.72 5.60
CA GLN A 89 -6.47 -8.70 4.81
C GLN A 89 -6.63 -9.41 3.46
N ARG A 90 -7.59 -10.33 3.33
CA ARG A 90 -7.82 -11.08 2.10
C ARG A 90 -8.44 -10.15 1.04
N GLU A 91 -9.53 -9.47 1.37
CA GLU A 91 -10.18 -8.50 0.48
C GLU A 91 -9.22 -7.41 0.02
N MET A 92 -8.40 -6.92 0.95
CA MET A 92 -7.39 -5.91 0.63
C MET A 92 -6.31 -6.45 -0.31
N ALA A 93 -5.84 -7.68 -0.09
CA ALA A 93 -4.84 -8.31 -0.97
C ALA A 93 -5.42 -8.58 -2.36
N GLU A 94 -6.63 -9.12 -2.46
CA GLU A 94 -7.34 -9.34 -3.75
C GLU A 94 -7.53 -8.01 -4.51
N TYR A 95 -7.86 -6.93 -3.81
CA TYR A 95 -7.93 -5.60 -4.42
C TYR A 95 -6.57 -5.10 -4.93
N LEU A 96 -5.49 -5.29 -4.16
CA LEU A 96 -4.14 -4.91 -4.58
C LEU A 96 -3.69 -5.73 -5.78
N GLU A 97 -3.98 -7.03 -5.80
CA GLU A 97 -3.69 -7.90 -6.94
C GLU A 97 -4.43 -7.44 -8.20
N ASP A 98 -5.74 -7.15 -8.11
CA ASP A 98 -6.50 -6.59 -9.24
C ASP A 98 -5.94 -5.24 -9.71
N LEU A 99 -5.74 -4.31 -8.76
CA LEU A 99 -5.25 -2.96 -9.05
C LEU A 99 -3.89 -3.00 -9.74
N LEU A 100 -3.00 -3.87 -9.28
CA LEU A 100 -1.66 -4.03 -9.83
C LEU A 100 -1.68 -4.90 -11.10
N SER A 101 -2.64 -5.79 -11.32
CA SER A 101 -2.71 -6.56 -12.56
C SER A 101 -3.03 -5.71 -13.80
N ARG A 102 -3.51 -4.47 -13.60
CA ARG A 102 -3.85 -3.54 -14.69
C ARG A 102 -2.66 -3.29 -15.59
N LYS A 103 -2.95 -3.22 -16.90
CA LYS A 103 -1.97 -2.81 -17.92
C LYS A 103 -1.58 -1.35 -17.70
N GLU A 104 -0.40 -0.99 -18.22
CA GLU A 104 0.19 0.35 -18.14
C GLU A 104 -0.87 1.43 -18.37
N ALA A 105 -0.86 2.46 -17.51
CA ALA A 105 -1.69 3.62 -17.73
C ALA A 105 -1.16 4.33 -18.98
N ALA A 106 -2.01 4.48 -20.02
CA ALA A 106 -1.64 5.27 -21.18
C ALA A 106 -1.40 6.72 -20.74
N VAL A 107 -0.17 7.19 -20.96
CA VAL A 107 0.27 8.58 -20.70
C VAL A 107 -0.38 9.52 -21.70
#